data_AF-A0A067D824-F1
#
_entry.id   AF-A0A067D824-F1
#
_cell.length_a   1.000
_cell.length_b   1.000
_cell.length_c   1.000
_cell.angle_alpha   90.00
_cell.angle_beta   90.00
_cell.angle_gamma   90.00
#
_symmetry.space_group_name_H-M   'P 1'
#
loop_
_entity.id
_entity.type
_entity.pdbx_description
1 polymer ?
#
loop_
_entity_poly.entity_id
_entity_poly.type
_entity_poly.pdbx_seq_one_letter_code
_entity_poly.pdbx_strand_id
1 'polypeptide(L)'
;MNVLPNYLELTDDELFRECEMDAYKSSGPGGQHRNKRESAVRLKHAPTGVIAQAAEDRSQHKNRASALSRLRTLLALKVRSSVNLDAYSPPPQLHQILPPKSTIRSSEVGPQIGPNNPKFALVLPYSLLLPFVINAAKIYGLKSGEIQE
;
A
#
# COMPACT_ATOMS: atom_id res chain seq x y z
N MET A 1 -1.60 -7.75 18.69
CA MET A 1 -1.80 -6.96 17.46
C MET A 1 -0.84 -7.54 16.43
N ASN A 2 -1.32 -8.36 15.49
CA ASN A 2 -0.46 -8.95 14.46
C ASN A 2 -0.13 -7.85 13.45
N VAL A 3 1.04 -7.24 13.59
CA VAL A 3 1.59 -6.38 12.55
C VAL A 3 1.80 -7.28 11.34
N LEU A 4 1.07 -7.01 10.25
CA LEU A 4 1.33 -7.71 9.00
C LEU A 4 2.78 -7.41 8.59
N PRO A 5 3.61 -8.44 8.31
CA PRO A 5 4.96 -8.22 7.85
C PRO A 5 4.97 -7.34 6.61
N ASN A 6 5.94 -6.45 6.48
CA ASN A 6 6.11 -5.68 5.26
C ASN A 6 6.67 -6.59 4.17
N TYR A 7 5.79 -7.25 3.43
CA TYR A 7 6.18 -8.17 2.35
C TYR A 7 6.99 -7.48 1.25
N LEU A 8 6.98 -6.15 1.16
CA LEU A 8 7.77 -5.39 0.18
C LEU A 8 9.26 -5.36 0.53
N GLU A 9 9.61 -5.48 1.81
CA GLU A 9 10.99 -5.46 2.30
C GLU A 9 11.68 -6.82 2.22
N LEU A 10 10.92 -7.91 2.10
CA LEU A 10 11.48 -9.26 2.04
C LEU A 10 12.35 -9.47 0.80
N THR A 11 13.46 -10.18 0.94
CA THR A 11 14.23 -10.64 -0.21
C THR A 11 13.42 -11.67 -1.02
N ASP A 12 13.82 -11.91 -2.26
CA ASP A 12 13.15 -12.88 -3.13
C ASP A 12 13.18 -14.31 -2.55
N ASP A 13 14.28 -14.69 -1.89
CA ASP A 13 14.41 -16.00 -1.25
C ASP A 13 13.53 -16.13 0.00
N GLU A 14 13.42 -15.07 0.81
CA GLU A 14 12.54 -15.05 1.98
C GLU A 14 11.08 -15.14 1.58
N LEU A 15 10.66 -14.31 0.62
CA LEU A 15 9.29 -14.34 0.11
C LEU A 15 8.95 -15.71 -0.50
N PHE A 16 9.90 -16.32 -1.19
CA PHE A 16 9.70 -17.64 -1.79
C PHE A 16 9.53 -18.74 -0.74
N ARG A 17 10.18 -18.66 0.42
CA ARG A 17 10.02 -19.64 1.51
C ARG A 17 8.59 -19.67 2.08
N GLU A 18 7.87 -18.56 1.97
CA GLU A 18 6.46 -18.44 2.39
C GLU A 18 5.47 -18.88 1.28
N CYS A 19 5.98 -19.34 0.14
CA CYS A 19 5.16 -19.73 -1.01
C CYS A 19 5.09 -21.25 -1.20
N GLU A 20 3.89 -21.72 -1.51
CA GLU A 20 3.65 -23.04 -2.09
C GLU A 20 3.85 -22.95 -3.61
N MET A 21 4.74 -23.77 -4.18
CA MET A 21 5.04 -23.78 -5.62
C MET A 21 4.49 -25.05 -6.28
N ASP A 22 3.64 -24.85 -7.29
CA ASP A 22 3.14 -25.91 -8.17
C ASP A 22 3.72 -25.75 -9.58
N ALA A 23 4.22 -26.84 -10.15
CA ALA A 23 4.62 -26.92 -11.55
C ALA A 23 3.55 -27.64 -12.36
N TYR A 24 3.19 -27.10 -13.53
CA TYR A 24 2.14 -27.68 -14.36
C TYR A 24 2.40 -27.50 -15.86
N LYS A 25 1.66 -28.23 -16.68
CA LYS A 25 1.72 -28.09 -18.15
C LYS A 25 0.92 -26.86 -18.57
N SER A 26 1.51 -25.98 -19.37
CA SER A 26 0.77 -24.86 -19.92
C SER A 26 -0.33 -25.35 -20.85
N SER A 27 -1.58 -25.06 -20.54
CA SER A 27 -2.72 -25.29 -21.44
C SER A 27 -2.91 -24.07 -22.34
N GLY A 28 -2.88 -24.24 -23.66
CA GLY A 28 -3.15 -23.16 -24.61
C GLY A 28 -2.79 -23.51 -26.06
N PRO A 29 -3.15 -22.65 -27.03
CA PRO A 29 -2.73 -22.79 -28.42
C PRO A 29 -1.21 -22.66 -28.49
N GLY A 30 -0.53 -23.79 -28.48
CA GLY A 30 0.91 -23.93 -28.49
C GLY A 30 1.28 -25.23 -29.18
N GLY A 31 2.38 -25.23 -29.94
CA GLY A 31 2.86 -26.42 -30.62
C GLY A 31 3.16 -27.57 -29.65
N GLN A 32 3.24 -28.79 -30.17
CA GLN A 32 3.48 -30.01 -29.39
C GLN A 32 4.63 -29.91 -28.38
N HIS A 33 5.66 -29.12 -28.70
CA HIS A 33 6.82 -28.88 -27.85
C HIS A 33 6.50 -28.10 -26.55
N ARG A 34 5.55 -27.15 -26.57
CA ARG A 34 5.18 -26.34 -25.40
C ARG A 34 4.35 -27.14 -24.40
N ASN A 35 3.50 -28.04 -24.89
CA ASN A 35 2.51 -28.73 -24.06
C ASN A 35 3.02 -30.02 -23.41
N LYS A 36 4.23 -30.47 -23.78
CA LYS A 36 4.82 -31.72 -23.26
C LYS A 36 5.52 -31.57 -21.91
N ARG A 37 6.04 -30.37 -21.60
CA ARG A 37 6.85 -30.12 -20.40
C ARG A 37 6.07 -29.32 -19.35
N GLU A 38 6.27 -29.69 -18.09
CA GLU A 38 5.75 -28.97 -16.92
C GLU A 38 6.59 -27.72 -16.62
N SER A 39 6.63 -26.79 -17.56
CA SER A 39 7.40 -25.56 -17.43
C SER A 39 6.62 -24.43 -16.76
N ALA A 40 5.29 -24.48 -16.72
CA ALA A 40 4.49 -23.44 -16.09
C ALA A 40 4.60 -23.52 -14.57
N VAL A 41 4.62 -22.37 -13.90
CA VAL A 41 4.78 -22.26 -12.45
C VAL A 41 3.62 -21.46 -11.88
N ARG A 42 3.04 -21.96 -10.79
CA ARG A 42 2.09 -21.26 -9.93
C ARG A 42 2.69 -21.13 -8.54
N LEU A 43 2.64 -19.93 -7.98
CA LEU A 43 3.06 -19.62 -6.62
C LEU A 43 1.86 -19.14 -5.82
N LYS A 44 1.64 -19.74 -4.66
CA LYS A 44 0.62 -19.32 -3.68
C LYS A 44 1.32 -18.89 -2.41
N HIS A 45 1.17 -17.63 -2.05
CA HIS A 45 1.69 -17.10 -0.80
C HIS A 45 0.81 -17.58 0.36
N ALA A 46 1.31 -18.47 1.21
CA ALA A 46 0.49 -19.13 2.22
C ALA A 46 -0.13 -18.15 3.24
N PRO A 47 0.58 -17.12 3.75
CA PRO A 47 0.02 -16.19 4.73
C PRO A 47 -1.13 -15.31 4.19
N THR A 48 -1.09 -14.94 2.91
CA THR A 48 -2.05 -13.99 2.33
C THR A 48 -3.05 -14.62 1.37
N GLY A 49 -2.83 -15.88 0.97
CA GLY A 49 -3.63 -16.58 -0.03
C GLY A 49 -3.50 -16.02 -1.45
N VAL A 50 -2.59 -15.07 -1.69
CA VAL A 50 -2.40 -14.47 -3.02
C VAL A 50 -1.69 -15.46 -3.94
N ILE A 51 -2.24 -15.65 -5.14
CA ILE A 51 -1.72 -16.58 -6.14
C ILE A 51 -1.21 -15.80 -7.35
N ALA A 52 -0.03 -16.17 -7.85
CA ALA A 52 0.55 -15.69 -9.10
C ALA A 52 0.98 -16.88 -9.96
N GLN A 53 0.96 -16.72 -11.29
CA GLN A 53 1.36 -17.78 -12.22
C GLN A 53 2.10 -17.21 -13.43
N ALA A 54 2.98 -18.03 -14.03
CA ALA A 54 3.75 -17.70 -15.22
C ALA A 54 3.97 -18.94 -16.10
N ALA A 55 3.85 -18.78 -17.41
CA ALA A 55 3.88 -19.86 -18.39
C ALA A 55 4.39 -19.40 -19.78
N GLU A 56 5.10 -18.28 -19.82
CA GLU A 56 5.58 -17.65 -21.06
C GLU A 56 6.86 -18.33 -21.58
N ASP A 57 7.77 -18.69 -20.68
CA ASP A 57 9.06 -19.27 -21.04
C ASP A 57 9.02 -20.81 -21.10
N ARG A 58 9.90 -21.38 -21.91
CA ARG A 58 10.19 -22.84 -21.92
C ARG A 58 10.95 -23.31 -20.67
N SER A 59 11.53 -22.38 -19.91
CA SER A 59 12.33 -22.65 -18.71
C SER A 59 11.50 -22.43 -17.47
N GLN A 60 11.40 -23.46 -16.63
CA GLN A 60 10.71 -23.38 -15.34
C GLN A 60 11.36 -22.32 -14.43
N HIS A 61 12.69 -22.19 -14.43
CA HIS A 61 13.39 -21.18 -13.62
C HIS A 61 13.01 -19.75 -14.01
N LYS A 62 12.88 -19.48 -15.31
CA LYS A 62 12.42 -18.16 -15.79
C LYS A 62 10.97 -17.91 -15.39
N ASN A 63 10.10 -18.91 -15.55
CA ASN A 63 8.71 -18.79 -15.11
C ASN A 63 8.60 -18.60 -13.60
N ARG A 64 9.45 -19.25 -12.78
CA ARG A 64 9.49 -19.04 -11.34
C ARG A 64 9.84 -17.59 -10.98
N ALA A 65 10.86 -17.02 -11.62
CA ALA A 65 11.25 -15.62 -11.41
C ALA A 65 10.12 -14.66 -11.84
N SER A 66 9.50 -14.90 -12.99
CA SER A 66 8.36 -14.12 -13.48
C SER A 66 7.14 -14.22 -12.56
N ALA A 67 6.83 -15.42 -12.04
CA ALA A 67 5.73 -15.63 -11.10
C ALA A 67 5.99 -14.90 -9.77
N LEU A 68 7.23 -14.92 -9.28
CA LEU A 68 7.63 -14.21 -8.06
C LEU A 68 7.48 -12.69 -8.24
N SER A 69 7.95 -12.14 -9.36
CA SER A 69 7.79 -10.72 -9.67
C SER A 69 6.31 -10.29 -9.69
N ARG A 70 5.45 -11.08 -10.35
CA ARG A 70 3.99 -10.86 -10.35
C ARG A 70 3.39 -10.95 -8.96
N LEU A 71 3.85 -11.91 -8.15
CA LEU A 71 3.39 -12.07 -6.78
C LEU A 71 3.67 -10.81 -5.95
N ARG A 72 4.86 -10.21 -6.06
CA ARG A 72 5.19 -8.96 -5.37
C ARG A 72 4.25 -7.82 -5.75
N THR A 73 3.97 -7.65 -7.04
CA THR A 73 3.01 -6.64 -7.50
C THR A 73 1.62 -6.90 -6.93
N LEU A 74 1.16 -8.15 -6.92
CA LEU A 74 -0.15 -8.50 -6.36
C LEU A 74 -0.20 -8.28 -4.84
N LEU A 75 0.86 -8.60 -4.11
CA LEU A 75 0.96 -8.35 -2.67
C LEU A 75 0.89 -6.85 -2.38
N ALA A 76 1.65 -6.03 -3.12
CA ALA A 76 1.63 -4.56 -2.97
C ALA A 76 0.22 -3.97 -3.16
N LEU A 77 -0.57 -4.53 -4.09
CA LEU A 77 -1.90 -4.02 -4.41
C LEU A 77 -2.99 -4.53 -3.47
N LYS A 78 -2.92 -5.82 -3.10
CA LYS A 78 -3.99 -6.52 -2.35
C LYS A 78 -3.78 -6.49 -0.85
N VAL A 79 -2.52 -6.48 -0.41
CA VAL A 79 -2.17 -6.48 1.01
C VAL A 79 -1.82 -5.06 1.40
N ARG A 80 -2.86 -4.27 1.71
CA ARG A 80 -2.68 -2.92 2.26
C ARG A 80 -2.50 -3.03 3.76
N SER A 81 -1.42 -2.44 4.27
CA SER A 81 -1.25 -2.25 5.71
C SER A 81 -2.44 -1.44 6.25
N SER A 82 -3.08 -1.92 7.31
CA SER A 82 -4.08 -1.12 8.01
C SER A 82 -3.38 0.12 8.56
N VAL A 83 -3.79 1.30 8.10
CA VAL A 83 -3.30 2.56 8.67
C VAL A 83 -3.82 2.64 10.10
N ASN A 84 -2.90 2.64 11.08
CA ASN A 84 -3.28 2.87 12.46
C ASN A 84 -3.54 4.38 12.63
N LEU A 85 -4.82 4.75 12.60
CA LEU A 85 -5.25 6.14 12.76
C LEU A 85 -5.02 6.64 14.20
N ASP A 86 -5.13 5.76 15.20
CA ASP A 86 -5.03 6.13 16.61
C ASP A 86 -3.60 6.51 17.02
N ALA A 87 -2.60 5.91 16.37
CA ALA A 87 -1.18 6.21 16.56
C ALA A 87 -0.68 7.38 15.70
N TYR A 88 -1.50 7.89 14.78
CA TYR A 88 -1.11 9.00 13.92
C TYR A 88 -1.24 10.33 14.68
N SER A 89 -0.11 10.87 15.14
CA SER A 89 -0.04 12.25 15.60
C SER A 89 0.46 13.13 14.46
N PRO A 90 -0.34 14.09 13.96
CA PRO A 90 0.13 15.05 12.98
C PRO A 90 1.32 15.86 13.55
N PRO A 91 2.28 16.30 12.72
CA PRO A 91 3.35 17.17 13.18
C PRO A 91 2.79 18.43 13.86
N PRO A 92 3.38 18.88 14.99
CA PRO A 92 2.85 19.98 15.80
C PRO A 92 2.72 21.30 15.02
N GLN A 93 3.50 21.46 13.94
CA GLN A 93 3.44 22.60 13.03
C GLN A 93 2.11 22.68 12.26
N LEU A 94 1.39 21.57 12.04
CA LEU A 94 0.05 21.59 11.44
C LEU A 94 -0.94 22.36 12.33
N HIS A 95 -0.84 22.19 13.65
CA HIS A 95 -1.71 22.90 14.59
C HIS A 95 -1.47 24.42 14.60
N GLN A 96 -0.29 24.88 14.18
CA GLN A 96 0.07 26.31 14.09
C GLN A 96 -0.54 27.00 12.86
N ILE A 97 -1.01 26.24 11.87
CA ILE A 97 -1.65 26.80 10.66
C ILE A 97 -3.16 26.92 10.82
N LEU A 98 -3.74 26.08 11.69
CA LEU A 98 -5.16 26.12 12.00
C LEU A 98 -5.55 27.50 12.58
N PRO A 99 -6.79 27.97 12.29
CA PRO A 99 -7.28 29.20 12.88
C PRO A 99 -7.27 29.11 14.41
N PRO A 100 -6.99 30.23 15.11
CA PRO A 100 -6.78 30.26 16.56
C PRO A 100 -8.00 29.78 17.36
N LYS A 101 -9.20 29.82 16.76
CA LYS A 101 -10.47 29.36 17.34
C LYS A 101 -10.82 27.90 17.07
N SER A 102 -9.93 27.11 16.44
CA SER A 102 -10.23 25.71 16.13
C SER A 102 -10.18 24.82 17.38
N THR A 103 -11.14 23.90 17.51
CA THR A 103 -11.26 22.94 18.63
C THR A 103 -10.01 22.04 18.80
N ILE A 104 -9.21 21.88 17.75
CA ILE A 104 -8.05 20.98 17.68
C ILE A 104 -6.74 21.71 18.08
N ARG A 105 -6.75 23.04 18.22
CA ARG A 105 -5.58 23.83 18.58
C ARG A 105 -5.51 24.00 20.09
N SER A 106 -4.50 23.42 20.75
CA SER A 106 -4.26 23.65 22.18
C SER A 106 -3.53 24.98 22.42
N SER A 107 -3.66 25.53 23.64
CA SER A 107 -2.98 26.75 24.10
C SER A 107 -1.46 26.63 24.11
N GLU A 108 -0.94 25.40 24.16
CA GLU A 108 0.48 25.04 24.13
C GLU A 108 1.13 25.31 22.76
N VAL A 109 0.31 25.41 21.70
CA VAL A 109 0.79 25.59 20.33
C VAL A 109 1.03 27.07 20.08
N GLY A 110 2.30 27.43 19.81
CA GLY A 110 2.77 28.80 19.57
C GLY A 110 2.04 29.59 18.47
N PRO A 111 2.51 30.81 18.12
CA PRO A 111 1.78 31.74 17.27
C PRO A 111 1.42 31.17 15.90
N GLN A 112 0.31 31.65 15.32
CA GLN A 112 -0.18 31.17 14.03
C GLN A 112 0.86 31.43 12.93
N ILE A 113 1.18 30.39 12.15
CA ILE A 113 2.09 30.48 11.00
C ILE A 113 1.27 30.91 9.78
N GLY A 114 1.56 32.10 9.26
CA GLY A 114 0.99 32.62 8.01
C GLY A 114 1.75 32.15 6.74
N PRO A 115 1.18 32.42 5.54
CA PRO A 115 1.72 31.98 4.26
C PRO A 115 3.12 32.50 3.92
N ASN A 116 3.53 33.61 4.54
CA ASN A 116 4.85 34.24 4.32
C ASN A 116 5.96 33.65 5.20
N ASN A 117 5.66 32.67 6.05
CA ASN A 117 6.64 32.03 6.92
C ASN A 117 7.24 30.78 6.25
N PRO A 118 8.57 30.57 6.25
CA PRO A 118 9.19 29.41 5.61
C PRO A 118 8.70 28.07 6.19
N LYS A 119 8.23 28.04 7.44
CA LYS A 119 7.64 26.84 8.06
C LYS A 119 6.27 26.47 7.48
N PHE A 120 5.57 27.42 6.82
CA PHE A 120 4.31 27.17 6.15
C PHE A 120 4.48 26.22 4.94
N ALA A 121 5.58 26.37 4.21
CA ALA A 121 5.90 25.54 3.04
C ALA A 121 6.08 24.06 3.39
N LEU A 122 6.58 23.76 4.59
CA LEU A 122 6.76 22.39 5.08
C LEU A 122 5.42 21.65 5.29
N VAL A 123 4.32 22.39 5.37
CA VAL A 123 3.00 21.86 5.71
C VAL A 123 2.06 21.76 4.49
N LEU A 124 2.39 22.44 3.39
CA LEU A 124 1.71 22.32 2.09
C LEU A 124 1.48 20.88 1.59
N PRO A 125 2.44 19.93 1.71
CA PRO A 125 2.18 18.55 1.27
C PRO A 125 1.09 17.85 2.10
N TYR A 126 0.86 18.28 3.34
CA TYR A 126 -0.18 17.74 4.22
C TYR A 126 -1.53 18.44 4.01
N SER A 127 -1.54 19.73 3.68
CA SER A 127 -2.79 20.48 3.44
C SER A 127 -3.48 20.10 2.14
N LEU A 128 -2.73 19.62 1.13
CA LEU A 128 -3.29 19.05 -0.11
C LEU A 128 -3.94 17.67 0.10
N LEU A 129 -3.61 16.96 1.17
CA LEU A 129 -4.24 15.69 1.55
C LEU A 129 -5.54 15.89 2.36
N LEU A 130 -5.66 17.00 3.10
CA LEU A 130 -6.87 17.35 3.85
C LEU A 130 -8.16 17.33 3.02
N PRO A 131 -8.26 17.89 1.80
CA PRO A 131 -9.49 17.81 1.01
C PRO A 131 -9.87 16.38 0.61
N PHE A 132 -8.89 15.47 0.48
CA PHE A 132 -9.14 14.05 0.22
C PHE A 132 -9.70 13.34 1.46
N VAL A 133 -9.14 13.65 2.64
CA VAL A 133 -9.60 13.12 3.93
C VAL A 133 -10.98 13.66 4.31
N ILE A 134 -11.26 14.94 4.05
CA ILE A 134 -12.57 15.58 4.29
C ILE A 134 -13.65 14.97 3.39
N ASN A 135 -13.34 14.72 2.11
CA ASN A 135 -14.27 14.02 1.22
C ASN A 135 -14.54 12.59 1.68
N ALA A 136 -13.52 11.86 2.15
CA ALA A 136 -13.72 10.54 2.73
C ALA A 136 -14.62 10.59 3.98
N ALA A 137 -14.39 11.54 4.90
CA ALA A 137 -15.21 11.71 6.10
C ALA A 137 -16.69 12.03 5.79
N LYS A 138 -16.96 12.83 4.76
CA LYS A 138 -18.32 13.08 4.23
C LYS A 138 -18.98 11.81 3.68
N ILE A 139 -18.22 10.97 2.95
CA ILE A 139 -18.71 9.69 2.42
C ILE A 139 -19.04 8.70 3.55
N TYR A 140 -18.30 8.74 4.66
CA TYR A 140 -18.55 7.90 5.84
C TYR A 140 -19.53 8.50 6.86
N GLY A 141 -20.23 9.59 6.52
CA GLY A 141 -21.34 10.12 7.31
C GLY A 141 -20.96 10.78 8.64
N LEU A 142 -19.68 11.12 8.85
CA LEU A 142 -19.27 11.92 10.00
C LEU A 142 -19.76 13.36 9.78
N LYS A 143 -20.62 13.85 10.68
CA LYS A 143 -21.25 15.18 10.54
C LYS A 143 -20.18 16.27 10.49
N SER A 144 -20.04 16.86 9.31
CA SER A 144 -19.31 18.09 9.05
C SER A 144 -20.05 19.26 9.71
N GLY A 145 -19.93 19.38 11.02
CA GLY A 145 -20.31 20.58 11.75
C GLY A 145 -19.23 21.63 11.55
N GLU A 146 -19.63 22.75 10.95
CA GLU A 146 -18.95 24.06 11.03
C GLU A 146 -17.67 24.24 10.23
N ILE A 147 -17.82 24.35 8.91
CA ILE A 147 -17.02 25.29 8.14
C ILE A 147 -18.00 26.08 7.26
N GLN A 148 -18.57 27.15 7.83
CA GLN A 148 -19.32 28.17 7.09
C GLN A 148 -18.37 29.34 6.77
N GLU A 149 -18.46 29.74 5.50
CA GLU A 149 -17.88 30.90 4.78
C GLU A 149 -16.36 31.00 4.60
#